data_AF-A0A8S8Z490-F1
#
_entry.id   AF-A0A8S8Z490-F1
#
_cell.length_a   1.000
_cell.length_b   1.000
_cell.length_c   1.000
_cell.angle_alpha   90.00
_cell.angle_beta   90.00
_cell.angle_gamma   90.00
#
_symmetry.space_group_name_H-M   'P 1'
#
loop_
_entity.id
_entity.type
_entity.pdbx_description
1 polymer ?
#
loop_
_entity_poly.entity_id
_entity_poly.type
_entity_poly.pdbx_seq_one_letter_code
_entity_poly.pdbx_strand_id
1 'polypeptide(L)'
;MTPPFSGKIIGNKIFGRGASDDKGELITRIKAVESYLKTYGDVPCNVKFVIEGEEENGSENIGTYLKKYKKKFSCDGVVWEFGYVDQKNRPIIGLGMKGLLYVELTAKESVRDVHSSFAVIIKNPAWRLSSGTKYDA
;
A
#
# COMPACT_ATOMS: atom_id res chain seq x y z
N MET A 1 -17.89 15.55 -7.38
CA MET A 1 -16.89 14.51 -7.06
C MET A 1 -17.55 13.14 -7.14
N THR A 2 -16.87 12.11 -7.66
CA THR A 2 -17.37 10.73 -7.65
C THR A 2 -17.14 10.09 -6.27
N PRO A 3 -18.09 9.34 -5.70
CA PRO A 3 -17.85 8.63 -4.45
C PRO A 3 -16.65 7.67 -4.56
N PRO A 4 -15.76 7.61 -3.56
CA PRO A 4 -14.49 6.90 -3.68
C PRO A 4 -14.66 5.39 -3.91
N PHE A 5 -15.74 4.77 -3.44
CA PHE A 5 -15.98 3.33 -3.61
C PHE A 5 -16.98 2.99 -4.72
N SER A 6 -17.30 3.95 -5.59
CA SER A 6 -18.27 3.75 -6.67
C SER A 6 -17.73 2.99 -7.88
N GLY A 7 -16.41 3.00 -8.09
CA GLY A 7 -15.79 2.40 -9.30
C GLY A 7 -16.28 3.03 -10.60
N LYS A 8 -16.67 4.32 -10.58
CA LYS A 8 -17.32 4.95 -11.73
C LYS A 8 -16.38 5.02 -12.93
N ILE A 9 -16.87 4.61 -14.09
CA ILE A 9 -16.16 4.73 -15.36
C ILE A 9 -16.46 6.10 -15.98
N ILE A 10 -15.43 6.84 -16.36
CA ILE A 10 -15.54 8.12 -17.07
C ILE A 10 -14.54 8.11 -18.23
N GLY A 11 -15.05 8.12 -19.46
CA GLY A 11 -14.23 7.90 -20.65
C GLY A 11 -13.54 6.54 -20.60
N ASN A 12 -12.21 6.54 -20.72
CA ASN A 12 -11.38 5.34 -20.66
C ASN A 12 -10.74 5.09 -19.28
N LYS A 13 -11.25 5.72 -18.21
CA LYS A 13 -10.69 5.63 -16.86
C LYS A 13 -11.72 5.12 -15.86
N ILE A 14 -11.25 4.34 -14.90
CA ILE A 14 -12.02 3.86 -13.76
C ILE A 14 -11.64 4.71 -12.54
N PHE A 15 -12.62 5.32 -11.89
CA PHE A 15 -12.43 6.14 -10.70
C PHE A 15 -12.94 5.41 -9.45
N GLY A 16 -12.02 4.97 -8.61
CA GLY A 16 -12.34 4.37 -7.31
C GLY A 16 -11.09 4.12 -6.46
N ARG A 17 -11.25 4.12 -5.13
CA ARG A 17 -10.23 3.70 -4.17
C ARG A 17 -9.89 2.23 -4.43
N GLY A 18 -8.62 2.00 -4.74
CA GLY A 18 -8.07 0.71 -5.08
C GLY A 18 -8.16 0.32 -6.56
N ALA A 19 -8.62 1.23 -7.44
CA ALA A 19 -8.66 0.95 -8.88
C ALA A 19 -7.28 0.74 -9.52
N SER A 20 -6.21 1.26 -8.91
CA SER A 20 -4.81 1.10 -9.34
C SER A 20 -3.88 0.62 -8.22
N ASP A 21 -4.43 0.35 -7.04
CA ASP A 21 -3.64 0.02 -5.84
C ASP A 21 -4.48 -0.83 -4.88
N ASP A 22 -4.53 -2.16 -5.03
CA ASP A 22 -3.95 -2.97 -6.13
C ASP A 22 -5.04 -3.78 -6.88
N LYS A 23 -6.31 -3.42 -6.72
CA LYS A 23 -7.42 -4.27 -7.22
C LYS A 23 -7.45 -4.34 -8.74
N GLY A 24 -7.04 -3.27 -9.43
CA GLY A 24 -7.01 -3.21 -10.89
C GLY A 24 -5.95 -4.14 -11.49
N GLU A 25 -4.76 -4.12 -10.91
CA GLU A 25 -3.61 -4.91 -11.27
C GLU A 25 -3.87 -6.39 -10.95
N LEU A 26 -4.39 -6.69 -9.75
CA LEU A 26 -4.83 -8.02 -9.36
C LEU A 26 -5.84 -8.61 -10.34
N ILE A 27 -6.94 -7.89 -10.62
CA ILE A 27 -7.98 -8.42 -11.53
C ILE A 27 -7.46 -8.56 -12.95
N THR A 28 -6.57 -7.67 -13.41
CA THR A 28 -5.95 -7.75 -14.73
C THR A 28 -5.14 -9.04 -14.88
N ARG A 29 -4.34 -9.42 -13.87
CA ARG A 29 -3.58 -10.69 -13.88
C ARG A 29 -4.49 -11.91 -13.88
N ILE A 30 -5.56 -11.90 -13.09
CA ILE A 30 -6.56 -12.98 -13.08
C ILE A 30 -7.21 -13.11 -14.46
N LYS A 31 -7.59 -11.98 -15.09
CA LYS A 31 -8.18 -11.97 -16.44
C LYS A 31 -7.20 -12.41 -17.52
N ALA A 32 -5.91 -12.14 -17.39
CA ALA A 32 -4.90 -12.64 -18.30
C ALA A 32 -4.83 -14.18 -18.26
N VAL A 33 -4.80 -14.78 -17.08
CA VAL A 33 -4.84 -16.24 -16.91
C VAL A 33 -6.13 -16.83 -17.48
N GLU A 34 -7.29 -16.24 -17.14
CA GLU A 34 -8.59 -16.66 -17.67
C GLU A 34 -8.62 -16.61 -19.21
N SER A 35 -8.06 -15.55 -19.80
CA SER A 35 -7.95 -15.41 -21.25
C SER A 35 -7.12 -16.52 -21.87
N TYR A 36 -5.97 -16.87 -21.29
CA TYR A 36 -5.13 -17.96 -21.79
C TYR A 36 -5.85 -19.31 -21.75
N LEU A 37 -6.48 -19.62 -20.62
CA LEU A 37 -7.23 -20.87 -20.46
C LEU A 37 -8.36 -21.00 -21.49
N LYS A 38 -9.08 -19.90 -21.77
CA LYS A 38 -10.18 -19.90 -22.76
C LYS A 38 -9.69 -20.01 -24.19
N THR A 39 -8.57 -19.36 -24.53
CA THR A 39 -8.08 -19.28 -25.92
C THR A 39 -7.21 -20.46 -26.32
N TYR A 40 -6.39 -20.97 -25.39
CA TYR A 40 -5.37 -21.98 -25.67
C TYR A 40 -5.59 -23.30 -24.92
N GLY A 41 -6.59 -23.36 -24.03
CA GLY A 41 -6.91 -24.54 -23.22
C GLY A 41 -6.05 -24.71 -21.97
N ASP A 42 -4.88 -24.07 -21.90
CA ASP A 42 -4.02 -24.06 -20.72
C ASP A 42 -3.11 -22.80 -20.66
N VAL A 43 -2.40 -22.62 -19.55
CA VAL A 43 -1.37 -21.59 -19.35
C VAL A 43 0.02 -22.13 -19.70
N PRO A 44 0.96 -21.28 -20.16
CA PRO A 44 2.31 -21.71 -20.54
C PRO A 44 3.20 -22.08 -19.35
N CYS A 45 2.78 -21.78 -18.12
CA CYS A 45 3.49 -22.11 -16.89
C CYS A 45 2.53 -22.22 -15.70
N ASN A 46 2.97 -22.87 -14.63
CA ASN A 46 2.22 -22.94 -13.38
C ASN A 46 2.13 -21.55 -12.73
N VAL A 47 0.91 -21.04 -12.54
CA VAL A 47 0.66 -19.74 -11.89
C VAL A 47 0.20 -19.95 -10.45
N LYS A 48 0.83 -19.25 -9.50
CA LYS A 48 0.44 -19.22 -8.09
C LYS A 48 0.11 -17.78 -7.69
N PHE A 49 -1.11 -17.54 -7.25
CA PHE A 49 -1.50 -16.26 -6.66
C PHE A 49 -1.22 -16.26 -5.15
N VAL A 50 -0.47 -15.27 -4.70
CA VAL A 50 -0.35 -14.90 -3.28
C VAL A 50 -1.01 -13.55 -3.14
N ILE A 51 -2.15 -13.51 -2.46
CA ILE A 51 -2.96 -12.30 -2.29
C ILE A 51 -3.14 -12.13 -0.79
N GLU A 52 -2.74 -10.99 -0.25
CA GLU A 52 -2.96 -10.62 1.14
C GLU A 52 -3.87 -9.39 1.26
N GLY A 53 -4.22 -9.03 2.50
CA GLY A 53 -5.04 -7.86 2.80
C GLY A 53 -4.37 -6.87 3.75
N GLU A 54 -3.08 -7.04 4.04
CA GLU A 54 -2.33 -6.29 5.04
C GLU A 54 -1.26 -5.36 4.42
N GLU A 55 -1.13 -5.27 3.10
CA GLU A 55 -0.10 -4.41 2.45
C GLU A 55 -0.13 -2.98 2.99
N GLU A 56 -1.33 -2.38 2.97
CA GLU A 56 -1.59 -1.01 3.41
C GLU A 56 -1.46 -0.79 4.94
N ASN A 57 -1.22 -1.87 5.71
CA ASN A 57 -0.93 -1.82 7.13
C ASN A 57 0.41 -2.48 7.52
N GLY A 58 1.29 -2.73 6.53
CA GLY A 58 2.67 -3.15 6.73
C GLY A 58 2.96 -4.64 6.53
N SER A 59 2.00 -5.43 6.04
CA SER A 59 2.17 -6.84 5.68
C SER A 59 2.72 -7.71 6.82
N GLU A 60 2.26 -7.48 8.05
CA GLU A 60 2.87 -8.07 9.25
C GLU A 60 2.91 -9.61 9.20
N ASN A 61 1.88 -10.25 8.63
CA ASN A 61 1.75 -11.70 8.66
C ASN A 61 2.30 -12.44 7.43
N ILE A 62 2.44 -11.78 6.27
CA ILE A 62 2.78 -12.47 5.02
C ILE A 62 4.15 -13.17 5.10
N GLY A 63 5.12 -12.54 5.75
CA GLY A 63 6.46 -13.10 5.92
C GLY A 63 6.45 -14.42 6.69
N THR A 64 5.66 -14.50 7.76
CA THR A 64 5.48 -15.73 8.55
C THR A 64 4.71 -16.79 7.77
N TYR A 65 3.67 -16.37 7.03
CA TYR A 65 2.84 -17.27 6.22
C TYR A 65 3.66 -17.94 5.10
N LEU A 66 4.46 -17.17 4.36
CA LEU A 66 5.32 -17.69 3.29
C LEU A 66 6.40 -18.63 3.82
N LYS A 67 6.98 -18.35 4.99
CA LYS A 67 7.93 -19.26 5.66
C LYS A 67 7.27 -20.59 6.04
N LYS A 68 6.08 -20.54 6.65
CA LYS A 68 5.31 -21.74 7.05
C LYS A 68 4.97 -22.63 5.85
N TYR A 69 4.62 -22.04 4.72
CA TYR A 69 4.19 -22.76 3.51
C TYR A 69 5.23 -22.71 2.37
N LYS A 70 6.52 -22.63 2.71
CA LYS A 70 7.63 -22.47 1.74
C LYS A 70 7.55 -23.44 0.56
N LYS A 71 7.28 -24.73 0.81
CA LYS A 71 7.15 -25.74 -0.26
C LYS A 71 5.98 -25.46 -1.20
N LYS A 72 4.85 -24.97 -0.68
CA LYS A 72 3.66 -24.63 -1.47
C LYS A 72 3.94 -23.46 -2.41
N PHE A 73 4.67 -22.45 -1.92
CA PHE A 73 4.93 -21.20 -2.66
C PHE A 73 6.28 -21.15 -3.40
N SER A 74 7.06 -22.23 -3.36
CA SER A 74 8.29 -22.35 -4.18
C SER A 74 7.97 -22.13 -5.65
N CYS A 75 8.75 -21.28 -6.33
CA CYS A 75 8.57 -20.89 -7.72
C CYS A 75 9.91 -20.43 -8.32
N ASP A 76 9.97 -20.34 -9.64
CA ASP A 76 11.16 -19.91 -10.39
C ASP A 76 11.27 -18.39 -10.52
N GLY A 77 10.17 -17.67 -10.30
CA GLY A 77 10.11 -16.22 -10.38
C GLY A 77 8.87 -15.64 -9.72
N VAL A 78 8.95 -14.36 -9.35
CA VAL A 78 7.86 -13.60 -8.72
C VAL A 78 7.63 -12.34 -9.54
N VAL A 79 6.37 -12.07 -9.86
CA VAL A 79 5.93 -10.79 -10.41
C VAL A 79 5.27 -10.01 -9.28
N TRP A 80 5.77 -8.81 -9.00
CA TRP A 80 5.26 -7.96 -7.92
C TRP A 80 3.87 -7.40 -8.26
N GLU A 81 3.18 -6.90 -7.23
CA GLU A 81 1.76 -6.56 -7.29
C GLU A 81 1.43 -5.26 -8.07
N PHE A 82 2.33 -4.29 -8.16
CA PHE A 82 2.10 -3.08 -8.97
C PHE A 82 3.16 -2.86 -10.05
N GLY A 83 2.89 -1.90 -10.93
CA GLY A 83 3.82 -1.41 -11.94
C GLY A 83 3.51 0.03 -12.34
N TYR A 84 4.46 0.70 -12.98
CA TYR A 84 4.31 2.11 -13.37
C TYR A 84 4.68 2.31 -14.84
N VAL A 85 4.15 3.40 -15.40
CA VAL A 85 4.64 4.00 -16.63
C VAL A 85 5.26 5.36 -16.32
N ASP A 86 6.24 5.77 -17.09
CA ASP A 86 6.82 7.11 -16.96
C ASP A 86 5.95 8.20 -17.62
N GLN A 87 6.41 9.45 -17.55
CA GLN A 87 5.72 10.60 -18.15
C GLN A 87 5.54 10.51 -19.68
N LYS A 88 6.28 9.62 -20.34
CA LYS A 88 6.20 9.34 -21.78
C LYS A 88 5.44 8.03 -22.06
N ASN A 89 4.72 7.48 -21.09
CA ASN A 89 4.00 6.21 -21.14
C ASN A 89 4.89 4.99 -21.42
N ARG A 90 6.18 5.03 -21.05
CA ARG A 90 7.07 3.86 -21.16
C ARG A 90 6.93 2.99 -19.92
N PRO A 91 6.72 1.66 -20.05
CA PRO A 91 6.67 0.76 -18.90
C PRO A 91 7.97 0.76 -18.11
N ILE A 92 7.88 0.75 -16.79
CA ILE A 92 9.01 0.68 -15.88
C ILE A 92 9.07 -0.72 -15.26
N ILE A 93 10.24 -1.34 -15.32
CA ILE A 93 10.53 -2.59 -14.61
C ILE A 93 11.35 -2.25 -13.36
N GLY A 94 10.70 -2.29 -12.20
CA GLY A 94 11.36 -2.15 -10.91
C GLY A 94 12.09 -3.44 -10.53
N LEU A 95 13.35 -3.32 -10.09
CA LEU A 95 14.18 -4.44 -9.64
C LEU A 95 14.44 -4.44 -8.12
N GLY A 96 13.76 -3.55 -7.39
CA GLY A 96 13.87 -3.40 -5.95
C GLY A 96 13.12 -2.19 -5.42
N MET A 97 12.91 -2.16 -4.12
CA MET A 97 12.24 -1.08 -3.40
C MET A 97 13.11 -0.62 -2.22
N LYS A 98 12.96 0.64 -1.81
CA LYS A 98 13.53 1.13 -0.56
C LYS A 98 12.75 0.56 0.62
N GLY A 99 13.39 0.46 1.77
CA GLY A 99 12.69 0.23 3.04
C GLY A 99 11.95 1.48 3.52
N LEU A 100 10.99 1.28 4.43
CA LEU A 100 10.25 2.31 5.13
C LEU A 100 10.48 2.17 6.63
N LEU A 101 10.75 3.29 7.31
CA LEU A 101 10.71 3.38 8.77
C LEU A 101 9.54 4.32 9.12
N TYR A 102 8.53 3.77 9.78
CA TYR A 102 7.44 4.55 10.35
C TYR A 102 7.75 4.88 11.81
N VAL A 103 7.58 6.14 12.20
CA VAL A 103 7.75 6.61 13.58
C VAL A 103 6.53 7.42 14.00
N GLU A 104 6.03 7.17 15.20
CA GLU A 104 4.99 7.98 15.83
C GLU A 104 5.64 8.87 16.91
N LEU A 105 5.42 10.17 16.83
CA LEU A 105 5.86 11.14 17.84
C LEU A 105 4.67 11.56 18.69
N THR A 106 4.71 11.23 19.97
CA THR A 106 3.66 11.59 20.93
C THR A 106 4.16 12.64 21.91
N ALA A 107 3.41 13.73 22.08
CA ALA A 107 3.63 14.72 23.12
C ALA A 107 2.37 14.86 23.99
N LYS A 108 2.55 14.83 25.31
CA LYS A 108 1.47 14.99 26.28
C LYS A 108 1.93 15.92 27.40
N GLU A 109 1.13 16.95 27.66
CA GLU A 109 1.46 17.98 28.66
C GLU A 109 0.35 18.11 29.71
N SER A 110 -0.90 18.33 29.28
CA SER A 110 -2.07 18.42 30.17
C SER A 110 -2.88 17.13 30.23
N VAL A 111 -3.64 16.92 31.31
CA VAL A 111 -4.53 15.77 31.48
C VAL A 111 -5.86 15.88 30.71
N ARG A 112 -6.16 17.05 30.16
CA ARG A 112 -7.32 17.38 29.33
C ARG A 112 -7.00 18.54 28.40
N ASP A 113 -7.86 18.75 27.40
CA ASP A 113 -7.81 19.96 26.58
C ASP A 113 -8.04 21.21 27.43
N VAL A 114 -7.32 22.29 27.11
CA VAL A 114 -7.35 23.55 27.85
C VAL A 114 -7.70 24.70 26.91
N HIS A 115 -8.49 25.66 27.40
CA HIS A 115 -8.80 26.87 26.65
C HIS A 115 -7.51 27.60 26.24
N SER A 116 -7.43 28.03 24.98
CA SER A 116 -6.20 28.58 24.39
C SER A 116 -5.68 29.85 25.06
N SER A 117 -6.53 30.58 25.80
CA SER A 117 -6.11 31.74 26.61
C SER A 117 -5.04 31.40 27.65
N PHE A 118 -4.90 30.13 28.03
CA PHE A 118 -3.87 29.68 28.99
C PHE A 118 -2.54 29.27 28.34
N ALA A 119 -2.38 29.46 27.03
CA ALA A 119 -1.16 29.06 26.30
C ALA A 119 0.13 29.75 26.81
N VAL A 120 0.02 30.86 27.55
CA VAL A 120 1.16 31.55 28.18
C VAL A 120 1.62 30.93 29.50
N ILE A 121 0.79 30.07 30.13
CA ILE A 121 1.12 29.45 31.43
C ILE A 121 1.16 27.93 31.39
N ILE A 122 0.52 27.29 30.40
CA ILE A 122 0.47 25.83 30.25
C ILE A 122 1.25 25.42 29.01
N LYS A 123 2.11 24.40 29.16
CA LYS A 123 2.88 23.82 28.07
C LYS A 123 1.95 23.26 26.98
N ASN A 124 2.26 23.56 25.73
CA ASN A 124 1.47 23.16 24.57
C ASN A 124 2.14 21.98 23.84
N PRO A 125 1.52 20.78 23.80
CA PRO A 125 2.10 19.62 23.14
C PRO A 125 2.25 19.82 21.62
N ALA A 126 1.38 20.60 20.98
CA ALA A 126 1.49 20.91 19.56
C ALA A 126 2.72 21.78 19.26
N TRP A 127 3.06 22.72 20.15
CA TRP A 127 4.28 23.53 20.02
C TRP A 127 5.54 22.68 20.21
N ARG A 128 5.52 21.70 21.13
CA ARG A 128 6.62 20.76 21.30
C ARG A 128 6.85 19.91 20.05
N LEU A 129 5.77 19.43 19.43
CA LEU A 129 5.86 18.66 18.19
C LEU A 129 6.35 19.52 17.01
N SER A 130 5.91 20.78 16.90
CA SER A 130 6.25 21.63 15.75
C SER A 130 7.62 22.30 15.85
N SER A 131 8.12 22.58 17.05
CA SER A 131 9.45 23.21 17.26
C SER A 131 10.61 22.23 17.07
N GLY A 132 10.34 20.95 16.85
CA GLY A 132 11.32 19.89 16.87
C GLY A 132 11.83 19.61 18.28
N THR A 133 12.51 18.48 18.47
CA THR A 133 13.10 18.02 19.75
C THR A 133 14.30 18.89 20.18
N LYS A 134 14.16 20.21 20.25
CA LYS A 134 15.21 21.16 20.66
C LYS A 134 15.21 21.48 22.15
N TYR A 135 14.42 20.77 22.95
CA TYR A 135 14.48 20.84 24.41
C TYR A 135 14.74 19.43 24.93
N ASP A 136 15.82 19.30 25.71
CA ASP A 136 16.31 18.11 26.43
C ASP A 136 17.53 17.38 25.81
N ALA A 137 18.64 18.13 25.65
CA ALA A 137 20.00 17.61 25.78
C ALA A 137 20.74 18.44 26.84
#